data_AF-A0A6B3EQQ4-F1
#
_entry.id   AF-A0A6B3EQQ4-F1
#
_cell.length_a   1.000
_cell.length_b   1.000
_cell.length_c   1.000
_cell.angle_alpha   90.00
_cell.angle_beta   90.00
_cell.angle_gamma   90.00
#
_symmetry.space_group_name_H-M   'P 1'
#
loop_
_entity.id
_entity.type
_entity.pdbx_description
1 polymer ?
#
loop_
_entity_poly.entity_id
_entity_poly.type
_entity_poly.pdbx_seq_one_letter_code
_entity_poly.pdbx_strand_id
1 'polypeptide(L)'
;SFVIGAVLFVDMLGKSADERGLHQHLFTWVPVERFQADVAFGLDQLSMTFVLLITGVGTLIHVYSIGYMAHDPRRRRFFGYLNLFLA
;
A
#
# COMPACT_ATOMS: atom_id res chain seq x y z
N SER A 1 6.56 -6.37 2.75
CA SER A 1 6.06 -4.98 2.69
C SER A 1 5.79 -4.37 4.06
N PHE A 2 5.09 -5.05 4.98
CA PHE A 2 4.78 -4.50 6.32
C PHE A 2 6.00 -4.00 7.09
N VAL A 3 7.09 -4.77 7.14
CA VAL A 3 8.33 -4.34 7.83
C VAL A 3 8.90 -3.05 7.25
N ILE A 4 8.89 -2.91 5.92
CA ILE A 4 9.37 -1.69 5.25
C ILE A 4 8.46 -0.51 5.62
N GLY A 5 7.13 -0.70 5.59
CA GLY A 5 6.17 0.32 6.03
C GLY A 5 6.38 0.74 7.49
N ALA A 6 6.65 -0.22 8.38
CA ALA A 6 6.95 0.05 9.79
C ALA A 6 8.24 0.86 9.96
N VAL A 7 9.30 0.50 9.24
CA VAL A 7 10.57 1.25 9.24
C VAL A 7 10.36 2.68 8.74
N LEU A 8 9.64 2.86 7.63
CA LEU A 8 9.34 4.19 7.08
C LEU A 8 8.45 5.01 8.02
N PHE A 9 7.52 4.38 8.74
CA PHE A 9 6.70 5.07 9.73
C PHE A 9 7.55 5.57 10.90
N VAL A 10 8.46 4.73 11.41
CA VAL A 10 9.38 5.12 12.48
C VAL A 10 10.31 6.25 12.03
N ASP A 11 10.85 6.19 10.81
CA ASP A 11 11.65 7.28 10.23
C ASP A 11 10.85 8.59 10.15
N MET A 12 9.59 8.52 9.72
CA MET A 12 8.70 9.67 9.62
C MET A 12 8.40 10.34 10.98
N LEU A 13 8.35 9.57 12.08
CA LEU A 13 8.15 10.13 13.43
C LEU A 13 9.28 11.10 13.84
N GLY A 14 10.50 10.87 13.33
CA GLY A 14 11.66 11.73 13.60
C GLY A 14 11.73 13.01 12.77
N LYS A 15 10.93 13.14 11.70
CA LYS A 15 10.94 14.30 10.80
C LYS A 15 10.09 15.46 11.33
N SER A 16 10.43 16.68 10.94
CA SER A 16 9.63 17.88 11.20
C SER A 16 8.30 17.83 10.42
N ALA A 17 7.27 18.55 10.85
CA ALA A 17 5.93 18.46 10.23
C ALA A 17 5.95 18.79 8.72
N ASP A 18 6.79 19.73 8.30
CA ASP A 18 6.93 20.15 6.90
C ASP A 18 7.65 19.11 6.01
N GLU A 19 8.43 18.21 6.61
CA GLU A 19 9.20 17.18 5.88
C GLU A 19 8.53 15.80 5.87
N ARG A 20 7.33 15.67 6.46
CA ARG A 20 6.60 14.39 6.56
C ARG A 20 5.73 14.05 5.36
N GLY A 21 5.53 14.99 4.44
CA GLY A 21 4.76 14.78 3.21
C GLY A 21 5.67 14.61 2.00
N LEU A 22 5.60 13.46 1.33
CA LEU A 22 6.21 13.26 0.02
C LEU A 22 5.13 13.36 -1.04
N HIS A 23 5.22 14.37 -1.90
CA HIS A 23 4.39 14.50 -3.09
C HIS A 23 5.27 14.41 -4.32
N GLN A 24 5.11 13.35 -5.09
CA GLN A 24 5.86 13.11 -6.32
C GLN A 24 4.90 13.01 -7.50
N HIS A 25 4.95 14.00 -8.39
CA HIS A 25 4.27 13.91 -9.68
C HIS A 25 4.91 12.80 -10.53
N LEU A 26 4.10 11.89 -11.07
CA LEU A 26 4.58 10.81 -11.93
C LEU A 26 4.41 11.19 -13.41
N PHE A 27 3.16 11.44 -13.83
CA PHE A 27 2.81 11.88 -15.18
C PHE A 27 1.37 12.43 -15.21
N THR A 28 1.06 13.23 -16.22
CA THR A 28 -0.31 13.66 -16.49
C THR A 28 -1.05 12.58 -17.28
N TRP A 29 -2.11 12.02 -16.70
CA TRP A 29 -2.91 10.97 -17.33
C TRP A 29 -3.86 11.52 -18.39
N VAL A 30 -4.47 12.68 -18.13
CA VAL A 30 -5.38 13.34 -19.08
C VAL A 30 -4.98 14.80 -19.23
N PRO A 31 -4.21 15.15 -20.29
CA PRO A 31 -3.79 16.52 -20.56
C PRO A 31 -4.79 17.20 -21.52
N VAL A 32 -5.92 17.70 -20.99
CA VAL A 32 -6.89 18.48 -21.77
C VAL A 32 -6.73 19.97 -21.42
N GLU A 33 -6.88 20.88 -22.38
CA GLU A 33 -6.53 22.31 -22.23
C GLU A 33 -6.85 22.92 -20.86
N ARG A 34 -8.09 22.79 -20.39
CA ARG A 34 -8.54 23.35 -19.10
C ARG A 34 -8.56 22.33 -17.94
N PHE A 35 -8.26 21.06 -18.21
CA PHE A 35 -8.32 19.99 -17.22
C PHE A 35 -7.09 19.08 -17.35
N GLN A 36 -6.20 19.19 -16.38
CA GLN A 36 -5.03 18.33 -16.24
C GLN A 36 -5.30 17.36 -15.10
N ALA A 37 -5.49 16.07 -15.42
CA ALA A 37 -5.58 15.03 -14.40
C ALA A 37 -4.21 14.39 -14.22
N ASP A 38 -3.55 14.72 -13.12
CA ASP A 38 -2.23 14.21 -12.80
C ASP A 38 -2.31 12.92 -11.97
N VAL A 39 -1.42 12.00 -12.30
CA VAL A 39 -1.12 10.85 -11.44
C VAL A 39 0.10 11.24 -10.62
N ALA A 40 -0.13 11.43 -9.31
CA ALA A 40 0.90 11.76 -8.35
C ALA A 40 0.89 10.77 -7.20
N PHE A 41 2.07 10.47 -6.67
CA PHE A 41 2.25 9.69 -5.46
C PHE A 41 2.26 10.65 -4.26
N GLY A 42 1.32 10.48 -3.34
CA GLY A 42 1.20 11.25 -2.11
C GLY A 42 1.37 10.36 -0.88
N LEU A 43 2.46 10.55 -0.15
CA LEU A 43 2.75 9.81 1.08
C LEU A 43 2.88 10.78 2.24
N ASP A 44 1.84 10.82 3.06
CA ASP A 44 1.76 11.61 4.29
C ASP A 44 1.50 10.68 5.50
N GLN A 45 1.24 11.28 6.68
CA GLN A 45 1.05 10.50 7.90
C GLN A 45 -0.21 9.62 7.87
N LEU A 46 -1.27 10.09 7.21
CA LEU A 46 -2.51 9.34 7.08
C LEU A 46 -2.31 8.18 6.11
N SER A 47 -1.70 8.43 4.95
CA SER A 47 -1.31 7.40 3.98
C SER A 47 -0.43 6.33 4.64
N MET A 48 0.53 6.72 5.47
CA MET A 48 1.38 5.77 6.20
C MET A 48 0.60 4.90 7.18
N THR A 49 -0.42 5.45 7.85
CA THR A 49 -1.30 4.66 8.72
C THR A 49 -2.06 3.59 7.91
N PHE A 50 -2.56 3.95 6.73
CA PHE A 50 -3.19 3.00 5.82
C PHE A 50 -2.21 1.94 5.30
N VAL A 51 -0.98 2.33 4.96
CA VAL A 51 0.08 1.38 4.55
C VAL A 51 0.30 0.32 5.63
N LEU A 52 0.44 0.73 6.90
CA LEU A 52 0.61 -0.22 8.02
C LEU A 52 -0.61 -1.13 8.19
N LEU A 53 -1.82 -0.58 8.12
CA LEU A 53 -3.05 -1.35 8.26
C LEU A 53 -3.19 -2.38 7.13
N ILE A 54 -3.09 -1.95 5.87
CA ILE A 54 -3.28 -2.81 4.69
C ILE A 54 -2.21 -3.90 4.65
N THR A 55 -0.95 -3.54 4.82
CA THR A 55 0.14 -4.53 4.76
C THR A 55 0.18 -5.43 6.00
N GLY A 56 -0.20 -4.93 7.18
CA GLY A 56 -0.26 -5.70 8.43
C GLY A 56 -1.40 -6.71 8.42
N VAL A 57 -2.63 -6.24 8.22
CA VAL A 57 -3.82 -7.10 8.12
C VAL A 57 -3.69 -8.06 6.92
N GLY A 58 -3.18 -7.58 5.79
CA GLY A 58 -2.94 -8.41 4.61
C GLY A 58 -1.93 -9.53 4.86
N THR A 59 -0.88 -9.28 5.67
CA THR A 59 0.07 -10.32 6.10
C THR A 59 -0.60 -11.36 7.01
N LEU A 60 -1.43 -10.92 7.96
CA LEU A 60 -2.19 -11.83 8.83
C LEU A 60 -3.16 -12.71 8.03
N ILE A 61 -3.87 -12.13 7.06
CA ILE A 61 -4.77 -12.88 6.16
C ILE A 61 -3.98 -13.90 5.33
N HIS A 62 -2.80 -13.52 4.82
CA HIS A 62 -1.92 -14.46 4.12
C HIS A 62 -1.52 -15.64 5.00
N VAL A 63 -1.04 -15.40 6.22
CA VAL A 63 -0.63 -16.47 7.14
C VAL A 63 -1.82 -17.37 7.51
N TYR A 64 -2.97 -16.78 7.84
CA TYR A 64 -4.18 -17.52 8.17
C TYR A 64 -4.66 -18.40 7.00
N SER A 65 -4.66 -17.83 5.79
CA SER A 65 -5.16 -18.53 4.60
C SER A 65 -4.31 -19.71 4.14
N ILE A 66 -3.03 -19.79 4.53
CA ILE A 66 -2.18 -20.97 4.27
C ILE A 66 -2.79 -22.22 4.92
N GLY A 67 -3.17 -22.12 6.20
CA GLY A 67 -3.80 -23.22 6.94
C GLY A 67 -5.25 -23.43 6.53
N TYR A 68 -6.02 -22.36 6.41
CA TYR A 68 -7.44 -22.43 6.05
C TYR A 68 -7.68 -23.06 4.67
N MET A 69 -6.84 -22.73 3.68
CA MET A 69 -6.95 -23.26 2.31
C MET A 69 -6.08 -24.51 2.08
N ALA A 70 -5.49 -25.12 3.11
CA ALA A 70 -4.53 -26.22 2.95
C ALA A 70 -5.10 -27.41 2.16
N HIS A 71 -6.41 -27.64 2.24
CA HIS A 71 -7.12 -28.76 1.62
C HIS A 71 -7.96 -28.35 0.40
N ASP A 72 -7.99 -27.06 -0.01
CA ASP A 72 -8.76 -26.62 -1.17
C ASP A 72 -7.89 -26.67 -2.46
N PRO A 73 -8.32 -27.38 -3.52
CA PRO A 73 -7.57 -27.46 -4.78
C PRO A 73 -7.41 -26.12 -5.51
N ARG A 74 -8.24 -25.11 -5.21
CA ARG A 74 -8.22 -23.77 -5.83
C ARG A 74 -7.37 -22.76 -5.06
N ARG A 75 -6.60 -23.20 -4.05
CA ARG A 75 -5.71 -22.34 -3.24
C ARG A 75 -4.88 -21.36 -4.07
N ARG A 76 -4.32 -21.79 -5.21
CA ARG A 76 -3.51 -20.93 -6.10
C ARG A 76 -4.27 -19.72 -6.65
N ARG A 77 -5.55 -19.90 -7.02
CA ARG A 77 -6.39 -18.81 -7.54
C ARG A 77 -6.72 -17.82 -6.43
N PHE A 78 -7.03 -18.32 -5.24
CA PHE A 78 -7.28 -17.48 -4.07
C PHE A 78 -6.08 -16.58 -3.74
N PHE A 79 -4.86 -17.15 -3.65
CA PHE A 79 -3.66 -16.35 -3.41
C PHE A 79 -3.36 -15.37 -4.55
N GLY A 80 -3.71 -15.72 -5.80
CA GLY A 80 -3.63 -14.78 -6.92
C GLY A 80 -4.53 -13.55 -6.72
N TYR A 81 -5.79 -13.75 -6.37
CA TYR A 81 -6.71 -12.64 -6.08
C TYR A 81 -6.34 -11.86 -4.82
N LEU A 82 -5.85 -12.55 -3.79
CA LEU A 82 -5.41 -11.90 -2.56
C LEU A 82 -4.20 -11.00 -2.80
N ASN A 83 -3.23 -11.46 -3.61
CA ASN A 83 -2.09 -10.64 -4.00
C ASN A 83 -2.52 -9.46 -4.88
N LEU A 84 -3.43 -9.66 -5.83
CA LEU A 84 -3.95 -8.58 -6.68
C LEU A 84 -4.72 -7.53 -5.86
N PHE A 85 -5.42 -7.94 -4.81
CA PHE A 85 -6.11 -7.03 -3.91
C PHE A 85 -5.15 -6.21 -3.02
N LEU A 86 -3.97 -6.76 -2.71
CA LEU A 86 -2.95 -6.10 -1.90
C LEU A 86 -1.99 -5.20 -2.71
N ALA A 87 -1.88 -5.44 -4.01
CA ALA A 87 -0.99 -4.72 -4.93
C ALA A 87 -1.54 -3.34 -5.29
#